data_AF-A0A1G6ULW9-F1
#
_entry.id   AF-A0A1G6ULW9-F1
#
_cell.length_a   1.000
_cell.length_b   1.000
_cell.length_c   1.000
_cell.angle_alpha   90.00
_cell.angle_beta   90.00
_cell.angle_gamma   90.00
#
_symmetry.space_group_name_H-M   'P 1'
#
loop_
_entity.id
_entity.type
_entity.pdbx_description
1 polymer ?
#
loop_
_entity_poly.entity_id
_entity_poly.type
_entity_poly.pdbx_seq_one_letter_code
_entity_poly.pdbx_strand_id
1 'polypeptide(L)'
;MHLLRLLASARDVLRTGALTVDVGEERERLLAVKRGQVPWPEVEARMARLEREAGEALRRTPLPARPDRRRIEDFLVRARRASALRG
;
A
#
# COMPACT_ATOMS: atom_id res chain seq x y z
N MET A 1 5.85 11.44 5.27
CA MET A 1 6.41 10.16 4.80
C MET A 1 5.38 9.02 4.80
N HIS A 2 4.74 8.68 5.91
CA HIS A 2 3.83 7.52 5.97
C HIS A 2 2.66 7.59 4.96
N LEU A 3 2.06 8.76 4.78
CA LEU A 3 0.97 8.95 3.82
C LEU A 3 1.41 8.73 2.37
N LEU A 4 2.54 9.31 1.94
CA LEU A 4 3.09 9.10 0.59
C LEU A 4 3.34 7.61 0.32
N ARG A 5 3.84 6.87 1.31
CA ARG A 5 4.02 5.42 1.20
C ARG A 5 2.69 4.70 1.02
N LEU A 6 1.69 5.02 1.84
CA LEU A 6 0.36 4.42 1.75
C LEU A 6 -0.31 4.69 0.40
N LEU A 7 -0.26 5.93 -0.09
CA LEU A 7 -0.82 6.31 -1.38
C LEU A 7 -0.11 5.59 -2.55
N ALA A 8 1.22 5.45 -2.48
CA ALA A 8 1.98 4.69 -3.47
C ALA A 8 1.58 3.20 -3.46
N SER A 9 1.56 2.57 -2.29
CA SER A 9 1.12 1.18 -2.16
C SER A 9 -0.32 0.96 -2.62
N ALA A 10 -1.24 1.90 -2.31
CA ALA A 10 -2.64 1.84 -2.74
C ALA A 10 -2.75 1.91 -4.27
N ARG A 11 -2.02 2.82 -4.91
CA ARG A 11 -1.97 2.90 -6.37
C ARG A 11 -1.42 1.61 -6.98
N ASP A 12 -0.31 1.09 -6.45
CA ASP A 12 0.38 -0.06 -7.05
C ASP A 12 -0.43 -1.36 -6.87
N VAL A 13 -1.06 -1.57 -5.71
CA VAL A 13 -1.97 -2.71 -5.51
C VAL A 13 -3.20 -2.60 -6.43
N LEU A 14 -3.73 -1.40 -6.65
CA LEU A 14 -4.85 -1.20 -7.58
C LEU A 14 -4.46 -1.46 -9.03
N ARG A 15 -3.20 -1.21 -9.43
CA ARG A 15 -2.71 -1.48 -10.78
C ARG A 15 -2.37 -2.94 -11.02
N THR A 16 -1.78 -3.61 -10.03
CA THR A 16 -1.16 -4.93 -10.20
C THR A 16 -1.94 -6.07 -9.54
N GLY A 17 -2.80 -5.76 -8.58
CA GLY A 17 -3.43 -6.75 -7.71
C GLY A 17 -2.49 -7.32 -6.64
N ALA A 18 -1.22 -6.91 -6.60
CA ALA A 18 -0.21 -7.39 -5.67
C ALA A 18 0.14 -6.31 -4.65
N LEU A 19 0.08 -6.65 -3.36
CA LEU A 19 0.49 -5.76 -2.28
C LEU A 19 1.99 -5.92 -2.02
N THR A 20 2.79 -4.95 -2.47
CA THR A 20 4.21 -4.85 -2.14
C THR A 20 4.40 -3.91 -0.95
N VAL A 21 4.87 -4.45 0.18
CA VAL A 21 5.14 -3.67 1.41
C VAL A 21 6.56 -3.11 1.42
N ASP A 22 7.46 -3.75 0.67
CA ASP A 22 8.83 -3.26 0.47
C ASP A 22 8.79 -1.92 -0.31
N VAL A 23 9.53 -0.94 0.21
CA VAL A 23 9.64 0.41 -0.37
C VAL A 23 10.70 0.50 -1.47
N GLY A 24 11.61 -0.47 -1.56
CA GLY A 24 12.62 -0.59 -2.60
C GLY A 24 13.38 0.72 -2.86
N GLU A 25 13.48 1.07 -4.15
CA GLU A 25 14.14 2.29 -4.63
C GLU A 25 13.51 3.60 -4.12
N GLU A 26 12.25 3.56 -3.68
CA GLU A 26 11.54 4.74 -3.18
C GLU A 26 11.92 5.08 -1.74
N ARG A 27 12.65 4.20 -1.04
CA ARG A 27 13.06 4.39 0.35
C ARG A 27 13.82 5.69 0.58
N GLU A 28 14.82 6.00 -0.24
CA GLU A 28 15.66 7.18 -0.01
C GLU A 28 14.88 8.48 -0.22
N ARG A 29 13.99 8.51 -1.22
CA ARG A 29 13.08 9.64 -1.45
C ARG A 29 12.13 9.86 -0.28
N LEU A 30 11.59 8.79 0.32
CA LEU A 30 10.74 8.89 1.52
C LEU A 30 11.54 9.35 2.75
N LEU A 31 12.81 8.97 2.86
CA LEU A 31 13.70 9.45 3.92
C LEU A 31 14.06 10.93 3.74
N ALA A 32 14.27 11.41 2.53
CA ALA A 32 14.48 12.83 2.25
C ALA A 32 13.29 13.67 2.72
N VAL A 33 12.06 13.21 2.47
CA VAL A 33 10.84 13.84 3.01
C VAL A 33 10.83 13.80 4.54
N LYS A 34 11.20 12.66 5.15
CA LYS A 34 11.28 12.55 6.63
C LYS A 34 12.31 13.52 7.22
N ARG A 35 13.42 13.77 6.52
CA ARG A 35 14.49 14.68 6.92
C ARG A 35 14.19 16.16 6.62
N GLY A 36 13.04 16.48 6.03
CA GLY A 36 12.69 17.86 5.65
C GLY A 36 13.49 18.41 4.46
N GLN A 37 14.12 17.54 3.67
CA GLN A 37 14.95 17.92 2.52
C GLN A 37 14.12 18.19 1.25
N VAL A 38 12.82 17.92 1.31
CA VAL A 38 11.88 18.12 0.19
C VAL A 38 10.94 19.27 0.57
N PRO A 39 10.83 20.33 -0.25
CA PRO A 39 9.88 21.41 -0.02
C PRO A 39 8.44 20.89 0.10
N TRP A 40 7.67 21.48 1.01
CA TRP A 40 6.28 21.10 1.24
C TRP A 40 5.41 21.10 -0.03
N PRO A 41 5.49 22.10 -0.94
CA PRO A 41 4.71 22.10 -2.18
C PRO A 41 4.96 20.88 -3.07
N GLU A 42 6.18 20.34 -3.08
CA GLU A 42 6.50 19.12 -3.83
C GLU A 42 5.89 17.87 -3.20
N VAL A 43 5.86 17.81 -1.87
CA VAL A 43 5.18 16.74 -1.12
C VAL A 43 3.68 16.75 -1.42
N GLU A 44 3.05 17.91 -1.40
CA GLU A 44 1.63 18.09 -1.71
C GLU A 44 1.32 17.70 -3.16
N ALA A 45 2.10 18.19 -4.12
CA ALA A 45 1.94 17.85 -5.53
C ALA A 45 2.04 16.33 -5.76
N ARG A 46 2.96 15.68 -5.05
CA ARG A 46 3.11 14.22 -5.10
C ARG A 46 1.92 13.50 -4.48
N MET A 47 1.38 13.96 -3.35
CA MET A 47 0.18 13.40 -2.73
C MET A 47 -1.01 13.47 -3.69
N ALA A 48 -1.30 14.67 -4.22
CA ALA A 48 -2.39 14.88 -5.16
C ALA A 48 -2.25 14.01 -6.43
N ARG A 49 -1.02 13.85 -6.94
CA ARG A 49 -0.76 12.96 -8.07
C ARG A 49 -1.08 11.50 -7.74
N LEU A 50 -0.59 10.98 -6.61
CA LEU A 50 -0.83 9.59 -6.23
C LEU A 50 -2.32 9.30 -5.99
N GLU A 51 -3.06 10.23 -5.40
CA GLU A 51 -4.51 10.11 -5.21
C GLU A 51 -5.25 10.01 -6.54
N ARG A 52 -4.95 10.90 -7.50
CA ARG A 52 -5.53 10.83 -8.84
C ARG A 52 -5.21 9.50 -9.54
N GLU A 53 -3.93 9.10 -9.51
CA GLU A 53 -3.47 7.85 -10.11
C GLU A 53 -4.17 6.62 -9.49
N ALA A 54 -4.38 6.63 -8.17
CA ALA A 54 -5.12 5.57 -7.48
C ALA A 54 -6.60 5.56 -7.90
N GLY A 55 -7.25 6.73 -7.98
CA GLY A 55 -8.62 6.84 -8.47
C GLY A 55 -8.80 6.38 -9.92
N GLU A 56 -7.80 6.61 -10.77
CA GLU A 56 -7.76 6.08 -12.14
C GLU A 56 -7.53 4.57 -12.19
N ALA A 57 -6.62 4.05 -11.37
CA ALA A 57 -6.33 2.62 -11.27
C ALA A 57 -7.54 1.83 -10.76
N LEU A 58 -8.29 2.39 -9.80
CA LEU A 58 -9.49 1.76 -9.26
C LEU A 58 -10.53 1.43 -10.34
N ARG A 59 -10.64 2.23 -11.40
CA ARG A 59 -11.60 1.98 -12.50
C ARG A 59 -11.21 0.81 -13.39
N ARG A 60 -9.95 0.36 -13.36
CA ARG A 60 -9.38 -0.66 -14.24
C ARG A 60 -8.67 -1.77 -13.46
N THR A 61 -8.92 -1.85 -12.16
CA THR A 61 -8.19 -2.72 -11.25
C THR A 61 -8.49 -4.20 -11.55
N PRO A 62 -7.49 -5.10 -11.45
CA PRO A 62 -7.73 -6.54 -11.53
C PRO A 62 -8.32 -7.10 -10.22
N LEU A 63 -8.39 -6.30 -9.15
CA LEU A 63 -8.91 -6.73 -7.87
C LEU A 63 -10.42 -6.98 -7.95
N PRO A 64 -10.93 -8.00 -7.24
CA PRO A 64 -12.37 -8.22 -7.14
C PRO A 64 -13.02 -7.07 -6.37
N ALA A 65 -14.29 -6.79 -6.68
CA ALA A 65 -15.07 -5.76 -5.99
C ALA A 65 -15.21 -6.00 -4.47
N ARG A 66 -15.04 -7.25 -4.02
CA ARG A 66 -15.08 -7.64 -2.61
C ARG A 66 -14.01 -8.68 -2.30
N PRO A 67 -13.45 -8.66 -1.08
CA PRO A 67 -12.53 -9.69 -0.64
C PRO A 67 -13.25 -11.04 -0.45
N ASP A 68 -12.52 -12.13 -0.67
CA ASP A 68 -12.98 -13.48 -0.33
C ASP A 68 -12.92 -13.68 1.19
N ARG A 69 -14.04 -13.37 1.86
CA ARG A 69 -14.13 -13.42 3.33
C ARG A 69 -13.89 -14.81 3.88
N ARG A 70 -14.39 -15.86 3.21
CA ARG A 70 -14.24 -17.25 3.68
C ARG A 70 -12.77 -17.65 3.66
N ARG A 71 -12.09 -17.41 2.53
CA ARG A 71 -10.65 -17.71 2.42
C ARG A 71 -9.81 -16.95 3.45
N ILE A 72 -10.15 -15.69 3.73
CA ILE A 72 -9.47 -14.87 4.74
C ILE A 72 -9.69 -15.45 6.14
N GLU A 73 -10.94 -15.76 6.49
CA GLU A 73 -11.27 -16.33 7.80
C GLU A 73 -10.55 -17.67 8.03
N ASP A 74 -10.61 -18.57 7.05
CA ASP A 74 -9.92 -19.86 7.09
C ASP A 74 -8.41 -19.69 7.30
N PHE A 75 -7.80 -18.71 6.63
CA PHE A 75 -6.39 -18.37 6.81
C PHE A 75 -6.11 -17.90 8.24
N LEU A 76 -6.89 -16.96 8.77
CA LEU A 76 -6.70 -16.39 10.11
C LEU A 76 -6.81 -17.46 11.20
N VAL A 77 -7.82 -18.34 11.11
CA VAL A 77 -8.00 -19.44 12.05
C VAL A 77 -6.81 -20.39 12.03
N ARG A 78 -6.34 -20.80 10.84
CA ARG A 78 -5.16 -21.67 10.71
C ARG A 78 -3.90 -21.01 11.27
N ALA A 79 -3.65 -19.75 10.93
CA ALA A 79 -2.51 -19.00 11.44
C ALA A 79 -2.52 -18.90 12.96
N ARG A 80 -3.69 -18.62 13.57
CA ARG A 80 -3.83 -18.56 15.02
C ARG A 80 -3.55 -19.90 15.71
N ARG A 81 -4.12 -20.99 15.18
CA ARG A 81 -3.85 -22.35 15.70
C ARG A 81 -2.36 -22.69 15.62
N ALA A 82 -1.74 -22.42 14.48
CA ALA A 82 -0.32 -22.70 14.27
C ALA A 82 0.61 -21.83 15.16
N SER A 83 0.19 -20.63 15.55
CA SER A 83 0.91 -19.80 16.51
C SER A 83 0.76 -20.33 17.94
N ALA A 84 -0.45 -20.75 18.34
CA ALA A 84 -0.70 -21.27 19.68
C ALA A 84 0.01 -22.60 19.97
N LEU A 85 0.21 -23.45 18.95
CA LEU A 85 0.93 -24.72 19.07
C LEU A 85 2.46 -24.58 19.08
N ARG A 86 2.98 -23.37 18.84
CA ARG A 86 4.43 -23.07 18.86
C ARG A 86 4.87 -22.33 20.12
N GLY A 87 3.93 -22.03 21.02
CA GLY A 87 4.22 -21.51 22.37
C GLY A 87 4.25 -22.65 23.36
#